data_AF-A0A0S4NDF2-F1
#
_entry.id   AF-A0A0S4NDF2-F1
#
_cell.length_a   1.000
_cell.length_b   1.000
_cell.length_c   1.000
_cell.angle_alpha   90.00
_cell.angle_beta   90.00
_cell.angle_gamma   90.00
#
_symmetry.space_group_name_H-M   'P 1'
#
loop_
_entity.id
_entity.type
_entity.pdbx_description
1 polymer ?
#
loop_
_entity_poly.entity_id
_entity_poly.type
_entity_poly.pdbx_seq_one_letter_code
_entity_poly.pdbx_strand_id
1 'polypeptide(L)'
;MRDQLKGSVKTRNSSIKFLIFALIQLILVWAGSFAQPPANVVVLQGRITQDSTLTADKQYLLRGFVTVERGATLTIEPGTIIYGEKETKGSLIIKRGGKIYANGTKDRPIVFTSAQPVGQRAAGDWGGVIILGEAPINVPGGTAVIEGGLGDDGIYGGNNPDDSSGVFRYVRIEFPGIPYQPDNEINGLTLGGVGRKTLIEYVQVSYSGDDSFEWFGGNVNARYLVAYKGLDDDFDTDFGWSGKVQ
;
A
#
# COMPACT_ATOMS: atom_id res chain seq x y z
N MET A 1 15.80 105.46 30.49
CA MET A 1 14.97 105.82 29.32
C MET A 1 15.10 104.68 28.31
N ARG A 2 14.04 103.84 28.20
CA ARG A 2 13.88 102.65 27.32
C ARG A 2 14.78 101.44 27.68
N ASP A 3 14.34 100.53 28.55
CA ASP A 3 13.44 99.35 28.34
C ASP A 3 13.81 98.45 27.14
N GLN A 4 13.86 97.11 27.20
CA GLN A 4 13.90 96.05 28.23
C GLN A 4 13.93 94.73 27.42
N LEU A 5 14.75 93.74 27.84
CA LEU A 5 14.56 92.26 27.69
C LEU A 5 14.66 91.65 26.26
N LYS A 6 15.19 90.45 26.00
CA LYS A 6 15.74 89.28 26.72
C LYS A 6 16.48 88.49 25.63
N GLY A 7 17.70 87.99 25.82
CA GLY A 7 17.91 86.63 26.35
C GLY A 7 18.62 85.74 25.31
N SER A 8 19.93 85.58 25.45
CA SER A 8 20.72 84.50 24.85
C SER A 8 20.73 83.31 25.82
N VAL A 9 20.68 82.07 25.31
CA VAL A 9 21.53 80.91 25.67
C VAL A 9 20.92 79.60 25.15
N LYS A 10 21.56 79.08 24.08
CA LYS A 10 22.17 77.75 23.88
C LYS A 10 21.47 76.42 24.28
N THR A 11 21.68 75.44 23.38
CA THR A 11 21.58 73.96 23.47
C THR A 11 20.19 73.38 23.21
N ARG A 12 19.98 72.26 22.50
CA ARG A 12 20.79 71.04 22.37
C ARG A 12 20.29 70.19 21.17
N ASN A 13 21.20 69.42 20.57
CA ASN A 13 20.95 68.33 19.61
C ASN A 13 19.79 67.40 19.99
N SER A 14 19.01 66.93 19.00
CA SER A 14 18.87 65.49 18.73
C SER A 14 18.18 65.20 17.39
N SER A 15 18.98 64.70 16.44
CA SER A 15 18.72 63.53 15.59
C SER A 15 17.33 63.37 14.95
N ILE A 16 17.24 63.81 13.69
CA ILE A 16 16.22 63.42 12.71
C ILE A 16 16.34 61.90 12.50
N LYS A 17 15.37 61.13 13.01
CA LYS A 17 15.23 59.70 12.76
C LYS A 17 14.49 59.49 11.44
N PHE A 18 15.17 58.89 10.47
CA PHE A 18 14.58 58.38 9.23
C PHE A 18 13.50 57.34 9.55
N LEU A 19 12.28 57.56 9.04
CA LEU A 19 11.24 56.53 8.97
C LEU A 19 11.64 55.50 7.91
N ILE A 20 11.99 54.29 8.34
CA ILE A 20 12.02 53.10 7.49
C ILE A 20 10.74 52.33 7.77
N PHE A 21 9.85 52.27 6.78
CA PHE A 21 8.71 51.34 6.79
C PHE A 21 9.26 49.92 6.61
N ALA A 22 9.39 49.17 7.70
CA ALA A 22 9.62 47.72 7.65
C ALA A 22 8.25 47.03 7.65
N LEU A 23 7.83 46.55 6.48
CA LEU A 23 6.67 45.68 6.31
C LEU A 23 7.01 44.31 6.91
N ILE A 24 6.62 44.07 8.16
CA ILE A 24 6.73 42.74 8.77
C ILE A 24 5.63 41.86 8.17
N GLN A 25 6.00 41.07 7.15
CA GLN A 25 5.20 39.92 6.74
C GLN A 25 5.28 38.88 7.86
N LEU A 26 4.20 38.78 8.64
CA LEU A 26 3.99 37.70 9.59
C LEU A 26 3.75 36.42 8.79
N ILE A 27 4.82 35.68 8.47
CA ILE A 27 4.68 34.32 7.95
C ILE A 27 4.22 33.46 9.12
N LEU A 28 2.92 33.24 9.24
CA LEU A 28 2.40 32.09 9.99
C LEU A 28 2.87 30.84 9.25
N VAL A 29 4.02 30.30 9.66
CA VAL A 29 4.37 28.92 9.35
C VAL A 29 3.45 28.07 10.21
N TRP A 30 2.26 27.76 9.68
CA TRP A 30 1.54 26.58 10.13
C TRP A 30 2.35 25.37 9.67
N ALA A 31 3.34 24.99 10.47
CA ALA A 31 3.89 23.66 10.43
C ALA A 31 2.80 22.75 11.00
N GLY A 32 1.78 22.47 10.19
CA GLY A 32 1.06 21.22 10.34
C GLY A 32 2.14 20.15 10.35
N SER A 33 2.28 19.47 11.47
CA SER A 33 3.08 18.26 11.53
C SER A 33 2.40 17.26 10.62
N PHE A 34 2.68 17.33 9.32
CA PHE A 34 2.47 16.20 8.44
C PHE A 34 3.30 15.10 9.06
N ALA A 35 2.61 14.09 9.61
CA ALA A 35 3.25 12.89 10.09
C ALA A 35 4.07 12.35 8.91
N GLN A 36 5.36 12.67 8.92
CA GLN A 36 6.31 12.02 8.05
C GLN A 36 6.18 10.53 8.31
N PRO A 37 6.21 9.68 7.28
CA PRO A 37 6.41 8.26 7.51
C PRO A 37 7.62 8.13 8.45
N PRO A 38 7.53 7.31 9.50
CA PRO A 38 8.52 7.33 10.58
C PRO A 38 9.93 7.13 10.02
N ALA A 39 10.90 7.79 10.63
CA ALA A 39 12.30 7.63 10.26
C ALA A 39 12.63 6.12 10.24
N ASN A 40 13.07 5.61 9.08
CA ASN A 40 13.38 4.20 8.74
C ASN A 40 12.29 3.41 7.96
N VAL A 41 11.73 4.01 6.90
CA VAL A 41 10.99 3.25 5.87
C VAL A 41 11.94 2.74 4.78
N VAL A 42 11.93 1.43 4.54
CA VAL A 42 12.62 0.78 3.42
C VAL A 42 11.70 0.77 2.20
N VAL A 43 12.12 1.41 1.12
CA VAL A 43 11.36 1.42 -0.13
C VAL A 43 11.61 0.13 -0.91
N LEU A 44 10.55 -0.60 -1.18
CA LEU A 44 10.51 -1.75 -2.09
C LEU A 44 9.97 -1.27 -3.44
N GLN A 45 10.69 -1.53 -4.52
CA GLN A 45 10.33 -1.11 -5.87
C GLN A 45 10.90 -2.08 -6.90
N GLY A 46 10.16 -2.33 -7.98
CA GLY A 46 10.59 -3.21 -9.06
C GLY A 46 10.61 -4.69 -8.66
N ARG A 47 11.63 -5.42 -9.11
CA ARG A 47 11.66 -6.89 -9.08
C ARG A 47 12.48 -7.43 -7.91
N ILE A 48 11.89 -8.33 -7.13
CA ILE A 48 12.55 -9.16 -6.12
C ILE A 48 12.92 -10.48 -6.80
N THR A 49 14.19 -10.61 -7.17
CA THR A 49 14.73 -11.74 -7.95
C THR A 49 15.44 -12.79 -7.10
N GLN A 50 15.58 -12.55 -5.80
CA GLN A 50 16.25 -13.42 -4.83
C GLN A 50 15.46 -13.44 -3.53
N ASP A 51 15.66 -14.50 -2.76
CA ASP A 51 15.05 -14.64 -1.44
C ASP A 51 15.33 -13.42 -0.57
N SER A 52 14.26 -12.86 -0.01
CA SER A 52 14.29 -11.61 0.75
C SER A 52 13.43 -11.76 2.00
N THR A 53 13.82 -11.09 3.09
CA THR A 53 13.08 -11.10 4.35
C THR A 53 12.74 -9.69 4.79
N LEU A 54 11.47 -9.43 5.07
CA LEU A 54 10.98 -8.20 5.67
C LEU A 54 10.80 -8.41 7.19
N THR A 55 11.59 -7.68 7.98
CA THR A 55 11.69 -7.84 9.43
C THR A 55 10.84 -6.83 10.18
N ALA A 56 10.33 -7.22 11.36
CA ALA A 56 9.35 -6.40 12.09
C ALA A 56 9.94 -5.15 12.77
N ASP A 57 11.27 -5.01 12.82
CA ASP A 57 11.98 -3.83 13.33
C ASP A 57 12.00 -2.66 12.33
N LYS A 58 11.50 -2.88 11.10
CA LYS A 58 11.46 -1.90 10.02
C LYS A 58 10.04 -1.72 9.51
N GLN A 59 9.85 -0.60 8.83
CA GLN A 59 8.65 -0.35 8.03
C GLN A 59 9.02 -0.37 6.55
N TYR A 60 8.09 -0.79 5.71
CA TYR A 60 8.33 -0.96 4.27
C TYR A 60 7.34 -0.15 3.47
N LEU A 61 7.74 0.37 2.30
CA LEU A 61 6.85 1.07 1.36
C LEU A 61 6.93 0.38 0.00
N LEU A 62 5.79 -0.09 -0.51
CA LEU A 62 5.62 -0.53 -1.88
C LEU A 62 5.45 0.68 -2.78
N ARG A 63 6.43 0.92 -3.66
CA ARG A 63 6.40 1.96 -4.68
C ARG A 63 6.30 1.33 -6.06
N GLY A 64 5.21 1.63 -6.77
CA GLY A 64 4.86 0.97 -8.02
C GLY A 64 4.51 -0.50 -7.83
N PHE A 65 4.57 -1.26 -8.92
CA PHE A 65 4.42 -2.71 -8.88
C PHE A 65 5.71 -3.35 -8.38
N VAL A 66 5.63 -4.01 -7.23
CA VAL A 66 6.72 -4.79 -6.65
C VAL A 66 6.46 -6.26 -6.91
N THR A 67 7.28 -6.88 -7.75
CA THR A 67 7.10 -8.28 -8.16
C THR A 67 8.04 -9.21 -7.42
N VAL A 68 7.55 -10.35 -6.95
CA VAL A 68 8.37 -11.48 -6.51
C VAL A 68 8.46 -12.46 -7.66
N GLU A 69 9.67 -12.56 -8.23
CA GLU A 69 9.90 -13.32 -9.45
C GLU A 69 9.92 -14.83 -9.21
N ARG A 70 9.79 -15.59 -10.31
CA ARG A 70 9.93 -17.05 -10.29
C ARG A 70 11.22 -17.46 -9.61
N GLY A 71 11.12 -18.39 -8.66
CA GLY A 71 12.27 -18.93 -7.92
C GLY A 71 12.71 -18.07 -6.72
N ALA A 72 12.16 -16.87 -6.55
CA ALA A 72 12.40 -16.04 -5.37
C ALA A 72 11.31 -16.25 -4.31
N THR A 73 11.69 -16.09 -3.06
CA THR A 73 10.81 -16.16 -1.90
C THR A 73 10.84 -14.86 -1.10
N LEU A 74 9.68 -14.22 -0.92
CA LEU A 74 9.52 -13.11 0.01
C LEU A 74 9.00 -13.64 1.35
N THR A 75 9.83 -13.59 2.38
CA THR A 75 9.44 -13.91 3.75
C THR A 75 9.09 -12.61 4.49
N ILE A 76 7.98 -12.58 5.22
CA ILE A 76 7.55 -11.43 6.01
C ILE A 76 7.34 -11.87 7.44
N GLU A 77 8.10 -11.30 8.37
CA GLU A 77 8.03 -11.64 9.79
C GLU A 77 6.70 -11.18 10.42
N PRO A 78 6.20 -11.88 11.46
CA PRO A 78 5.04 -11.45 12.23
C PRO A 78 5.18 -10.03 12.80
N GLY A 79 4.16 -9.20 12.62
CA GLY A 79 4.14 -7.82 13.11
C GLY A 79 4.77 -6.79 12.17
N THR A 80 5.29 -7.20 11.01
CA THR A 80 5.79 -6.26 9.99
C THR A 80 4.65 -5.41 9.43
N ILE A 81 4.92 -4.11 9.25
CA ILE A 81 4.01 -3.15 8.62
C ILE A 81 4.57 -2.76 7.25
N ILE A 82 3.73 -2.90 6.23
CA ILE A 82 4.02 -2.57 4.84
C ILE A 82 3.00 -1.52 4.38
N TYR A 83 3.48 -0.43 3.80
CA TYR A 83 2.66 0.64 3.25
C TYR A 83 2.57 0.53 1.74
N GLY A 84 1.41 0.83 1.16
CA GLY A 84 1.25 1.06 -0.28
C GLY A 84 1.26 2.55 -0.62
N GLU A 85 2.08 2.96 -1.58
CA GLU A 85 2.14 4.34 -2.06
C GLU A 85 1.01 4.62 -3.07
N LYS A 86 0.22 5.68 -2.83
CA LYS A 86 -0.97 6.00 -3.62
C LYS A 86 -0.64 6.46 -5.02
N GLU A 87 0.34 7.35 -5.11
CA GLU A 87 0.73 8.05 -6.33
C GLU A 87 1.22 7.08 -7.40
N THR A 88 1.82 5.96 -6.98
CA THR A 88 2.38 4.95 -7.87
C THR A 88 1.55 3.68 -7.93
N LYS A 89 0.34 3.66 -7.33
CA LYS A 89 -0.50 2.46 -7.27
C LYS A 89 0.27 1.27 -6.65
N GLY A 90 0.99 1.55 -5.57
CA GLY A 90 1.86 0.59 -4.90
C GLY A 90 1.16 -0.75 -4.71
N SER A 91 1.77 -1.83 -5.19
CA SER A 91 1.15 -3.17 -5.19
C SER A 91 2.23 -4.23 -4.97
N LEU A 92 1.86 -5.33 -4.30
CA LEU A 92 2.72 -6.51 -4.17
C LEU A 92 2.19 -7.63 -5.06
N ILE A 93 3.03 -8.13 -5.97
CA ILE A 93 2.66 -9.15 -6.94
C ILE A 93 3.57 -10.36 -6.72
N ILE A 94 3.00 -11.49 -6.35
CA ILE A 94 3.70 -12.78 -6.32
C ILE A 94 3.46 -13.45 -7.66
N LYS A 95 4.48 -13.44 -8.54
CA LYS A 95 4.34 -14.01 -9.88
C LYS A 95 4.32 -15.54 -9.83
N ARG A 96 3.85 -16.15 -10.92
CA ARG A 96 3.92 -17.61 -11.12
C ARG A 96 5.30 -18.17 -10.80
N GLY A 97 5.34 -19.11 -9.85
CA GLY A 97 6.56 -19.77 -9.38
C GLY A 97 7.41 -18.95 -8.40
N GLY A 98 7.02 -17.71 -8.09
CA GLY A 98 7.49 -16.96 -6.93
C GLY A 98 6.72 -17.37 -5.67
N LYS A 99 7.24 -17.06 -4.49
CA LYS A 99 6.64 -17.48 -3.22
C LYS A 99 6.55 -16.34 -2.20
N ILE A 100 5.50 -16.38 -1.39
CA ILE A 100 5.33 -15.54 -0.21
C ILE A 100 5.17 -16.39 1.04
N TYR A 101 5.88 -16.03 2.11
CA TYR A 101 5.66 -16.55 3.46
C TYR A 101 5.39 -15.38 4.40
N ALA A 102 4.13 -14.92 4.38
CA ALA A 102 3.58 -13.97 5.32
C ALA A 102 2.79 -14.75 6.37
N ASN A 103 3.49 -15.27 7.39
CA ASN A 103 2.89 -16.13 8.42
C ASN A 103 2.86 -15.39 9.76
N GLY A 104 1.98 -14.38 9.84
CA GLY A 104 1.74 -13.62 11.07
C GLY A 104 1.16 -14.50 12.19
N THR A 105 0.85 -13.86 13.30
CA THR A 105 0.16 -14.53 14.43
C THR A 105 -1.02 -13.69 14.89
N LYS A 106 -1.92 -14.27 15.69
CA LYS A 106 -3.03 -13.54 16.31
C LYS A 106 -2.56 -12.28 17.06
N ASP A 107 -1.45 -12.38 17.79
CA ASP A 107 -0.93 -11.29 18.61
C ASP A 107 -0.02 -10.33 17.81
N ARG A 108 0.52 -10.80 16.68
CA ARG A 108 1.40 -10.04 15.79
C ARG A 108 1.02 -10.28 14.33
N PRO A 109 -0.14 -9.75 13.88
CA PRO A 109 -0.53 -9.85 12.49
C PRO A 109 0.42 -9.04 11.60
N ILE A 110 0.56 -9.46 10.34
CA ILE A 110 1.23 -8.64 9.31
C ILE A 110 0.19 -7.64 8.78
N VAL A 111 0.59 -6.38 8.59
CA VAL A 111 -0.32 -5.32 8.16
C VAL A 111 0.19 -4.68 6.88
N PHE A 112 -0.61 -4.79 5.81
CA PHE A 112 -0.50 -3.98 4.61
C PHE A 112 -1.51 -2.83 4.72
N THR A 113 -1.10 -1.58 4.57
CA THR A 113 -1.98 -0.41 4.76
C THR A 113 -1.58 0.78 3.89
N SER A 114 -2.45 1.80 3.82
CA SER A 114 -2.19 3.03 3.07
C SER A 114 -1.02 3.84 3.65
N ALA A 115 -0.16 4.35 2.77
CA ALA A 115 0.90 5.32 3.12
C ALA A 115 0.35 6.73 3.46
N GLN A 116 -0.95 6.99 3.23
CA GLN A 116 -1.54 8.28 3.59
C GLN A 116 -1.56 8.49 5.11
N PRO A 117 -1.48 9.75 5.58
CA PRO A 117 -1.55 10.06 6.99
C PRO A 117 -2.80 9.47 7.66
N VAL A 118 -2.66 9.04 8.92
CA VAL A 118 -3.80 8.57 9.72
C VAL A 118 -4.89 9.65 9.74
N GLY A 119 -6.14 9.25 9.46
CA GLY A 119 -7.28 10.16 9.34
C GLY A 119 -7.51 10.72 7.93
N GLN A 120 -6.56 10.53 7.01
CA GLN A 120 -6.68 10.89 5.59
C GLN A 120 -6.73 9.68 4.66
N ARG A 121 -6.68 8.47 5.23
CA ARG A 121 -6.76 7.22 4.47
C ARG A 121 -8.15 7.03 3.89
N ALA A 122 -8.19 6.61 2.65
CA ALA A 122 -9.42 6.33 1.91
C ALA A 122 -9.32 4.98 1.22
N ALA A 123 -10.49 4.41 0.88
CA ALA A 123 -10.53 3.22 0.05
C ALA A 123 -9.84 3.49 -1.30
N GLY A 124 -9.05 2.54 -1.79
CA GLY A 124 -8.24 2.69 -2.99
C GLY A 124 -7.07 3.64 -2.88
N ASP A 125 -6.48 3.70 -1.70
CA ASP A 125 -5.23 4.44 -1.49
C ASP A 125 -4.01 3.72 -2.03
N TRP A 126 -4.08 2.43 -2.32
CA TRP A 126 -3.01 1.65 -2.94
C TRP A 126 -3.61 0.41 -3.62
N GLY A 127 -2.82 -0.30 -4.43
CA GLY A 127 -3.37 -1.37 -5.27
C GLY A 127 -3.88 -2.56 -4.47
N GLY A 128 -2.98 -3.29 -3.83
CA GLY A 128 -3.34 -4.49 -3.08
C GLY A 128 -2.27 -5.56 -3.15
N VAL A 129 -2.65 -6.80 -2.81
CA VAL A 129 -1.78 -7.98 -2.92
C VAL A 129 -2.34 -8.91 -3.97
N ILE A 130 -1.52 -9.24 -4.96
CA ILE A 130 -1.85 -10.16 -6.05
C ILE A 130 -0.97 -11.41 -5.90
N ILE A 131 -1.58 -12.59 -5.89
CA ILE A 131 -0.87 -13.88 -5.89
C ILE A 131 -1.25 -14.66 -7.13
N LEU A 132 -0.26 -14.97 -7.97
CA LEU A 132 -0.42 -15.65 -9.25
C LEU A 132 0.20 -17.06 -9.18
N GLY A 133 -0.64 -18.08 -9.34
CA GLY A 133 -0.26 -19.48 -9.29
C GLY A 133 -0.32 -20.19 -10.64
N GLU A 134 0.05 -21.47 -10.62
CA GLU A 134 0.11 -22.36 -11.79
C GLU A 134 -1.05 -23.38 -11.83
N ALA A 135 -2.12 -23.15 -11.08
CA ALA A 135 -3.31 -24.00 -11.07
C ALA A 135 -4.22 -23.76 -12.29
N PRO A 136 -5.03 -24.76 -12.67
CA PRO A 136 -5.98 -24.63 -13.77
C PRO A 136 -6.96 -23.48 -13.61
N ILE A 137 -7.28 -22.85 -14.74
CA ILE A 137 -8.29 -21.80 -14.89
C ILE A 137 -9.19 -22.12 -16.08
N ASN A 138 -10.43 -21.63 -16.10
CA ASN A 138 -11.41 -21.89 -17.16
C ASN A 138 -11.26 -20.92 -18.35
N VAL A 139 -10.06 -20.84 -18.93
CA VAL A 139 -9.75 -19.99 -20.09
C VAL A 139 -9.09 -20.83 -21.19
N PRO A 140 -9.44 -20.65 -22.48
CA PRO A 140 -8.75 -21.33 -23.57
C PRO A 140 -7.22 -21.13 -23.50
N GLY A 141 -6.47 -22.24 -23.61
CA GLY A 141 -5.01 -22.23 -23.46
C GLY A 141 -4.50 -22.36 -22.01
N GLY A 142 -5.38 -22.26 -21.01
CA GLY A 142 -5.06 -22.54 -19.59
C GLY A 142 -4.22 -21.47 -18.89
N THR A 143 -4.02 -20.31 -19.53
CA THR A 143 -3.30 -19.16 -18.96
C THR A 143 -3.97 -17.86 -19.38
N ALA A 144 -3.93 -16.86 -18.51
CA ALA A 144 -4.43 -15.52 -18.77
C ALA A 144 -3.50 -14.47 -18.14
N VAL A 145 -3.79 -13.19 -18.39
CA VAL A 145 -3.14 -12.05 -17.73
C VAL A 145 -4.14 -11.49 -16.73
N ILE A 146 -3.71 -11.32 -15.47
CA ILE A 146 -4.54 -10.72 -14.41
C ILE A 146 -4.80 -9.26 -14.72
N GLU A 147 -5.92 -8.74 -14.23
CA GLU A 147 -6.29 -7.34 -14.33
C GLU A 147 -5.35 -6.42 -13.51
N GLY A 148 -5.51 -5.11 -13.67
CA GLY A 148 -4.66 -4.09 -13.05
C GLY A 148 -3.52 -3.59 -13.94
N GLY A 149 -3.50 -3.96 -15.22
CA GLY A 149 -2.52 -3.46 -16.20
C GLY A 149 -1.08 -4.00 -16.02
N LEU A 150 -0.92 -5.21 -15.48
CA LEU A 150 0.40 -5.82 -15.23
C LEU A 150 1.10 -6.34 -16.50
N GLY A 151 0.37 -6.54 -17.60
CA GLY A 151 0.92 -7.13 -18.84
C GLY A 151 1.57 -8.49 -18.57
N ASP A 152 2.77 -8.71 -19.09
CA ASP A 152 3.50 -9.98 -18.93
C ASP A 152 3.83 -10.34 -17.47
N ASP A 153 3.91 -9.34 -16.57
CA ASP A 153 4.13 -9.57 -15.14
C ASP A 153 2.87 -10.12 -14.45
N GLY A 154 1.72 -10.08 -15.13
CA GLY A 154 0.41 -10.55 -14.66
C GLY A 154 0.01 -11.96 -15.10
N ILE A 155 0.88 -12.70 -15.79
CA ILE A 155 0.53 -14.03 -16.32
C ILE A 155 0.27 -15.02 -15.17
N TYR A 156 -0.90 -15.67 -15.20
CA TYR A 156 -1.32 -16.71 -14.24
C TYR A 156 -1.92 -17.94 -14.93
N GLY A 157 -2.23 -18.98 -14.14
CA GLY A 157 -2.82 -20.21 -14.63
C GLY A 157 -1.81 -21.28 -15.05
N GLY A 158 -2.27 -22.51 -15.23
CA GLY A 158 -1.45 -23.63 -15.63
C GLY A 158 -2.20 -24.95 -15.51
N ASN A 159 -1.48 -26.04 -15.24
CA ASN A 159 -2.05 -27.38 -15.15
C ASN A 159 -1.77 -28.07 -13.80
N ASN A 160 -1.23 -27.33 -12.81
CA ASN A 160 -0.85 -27.88 -11.53
C ASN A 160 -1.83 -27.44 -10.43
N PRO A 161 -2.91 -28.18 -10.18
CA PRO A 161 -3.88 -27.80 -9.16
C PRO A 161 -3.32 -27.89 -7.73
N ASP A 162 -2.18 -28.57 -7.56
CA ASP A 162 -1.43 -28.72 -6.31
C ASP A 162 -0.26 -27.72 -6.19
N ASP A 163 -0.22 -26.68 -7.02
CA ASP A 163 0.72 -25.56 -6.86
C ASP A 163 0.63 -24.93 -5.46
N SER A 164 1.74 -24.34 -5.01
CA SER A 164 1.83 -23.62 -3.75
C SER A 164 2.66 -22.35 -3.93
N SER A 165 1.97 -21.22 -3.79
CA SER A 165 2.54 -19.87 -3.72
C SER A 165 3.05 -19.54 -2.30
N GLY A 166 2.91 -20.46 -1.34
CA GLY A 166 3.40 -20.32 0.04
C GLY A 166 2.29 -20.16 1.09
N VAL A 167 2.53 -19.27 2.05
CA VAL A 167 1.66 -19.03 3.23
C VAL A 167 1.29 -17.56 3.33
N PHE A 168 0.00 -17.29 3.47
CA PHE A 168 -0.56 -15.97 3.73
C PHE A 168 -1.57 -16.08 4.89
N ARG A 169 -1.07 -15.86 6.10
CA ARG A 169 -1.79 -16.15 7.34
C ARG A 169 -1.67 -15.05 8.38
N TYR A 170 -2.77 -14.71 9.04
CA TYR A 170 -2.86 -13.59 10.00
C TYR A 170 -2.36 -12.28 9.37
N VAL A 171 -3.01 -11.90 8.27
CA VAL A 171 -2.69 -10.71 7.50
C VAL A 171 -3.88 -9.75 7.49
N ARG A 172 -3.60 -8.46 7.64
CA ARG A 172 -4.59 -7.39 7.44
C ARG A 172 -4.18 -6.57 6.23
N ILE A 173 -5.11 -6.38 5.30
CA ILE A 173 -4.96 -5.56 4.11
C ILE A 173 -5.96 -4.41 4.26
N GLU A 174 -5.47 -3.20 4.43
CA GLU A 174 -6.28 -2.03 4.75
C GLU A 174 -6.17 -0.97 3.66
N PHE A 175 -7.30 -0.40 3.25
CA PHE A 175 -7.35 0.63 2.22
C PHE A 175 -6.79 0.24 0.82
N PRO A 176 -6.81 -1.04 0.38
CA PRO A 176 -6.37 -1.43 -0.97
C PRO A 176 -7.46 -1.08 -2.01
N GLY A 177 -7.36 -1.62 -3.22
CA GLY A 177 -8.45 -1.63 -4.20
C GLY A 177 -8.42 -0.43 -5.14
N ILE A 178 -7.85 -0.52 -6.35
CA ILE A 178 -7.87 0.59 -7.32
C ILE A 178 -8.66 0.24 -8.59
N PRO A 179 -9.57 1.15 -9.01
CA PRO A 179 -10.13 1.06 -10.35
C PRO A 179 -9.06 1.50 -11.36
N TYR A 180 -8.32 0.54 -11.92
CA TYR A 180 -7.20 0.85 -12.80
C TYR A 180 -7.69 1.40 -14.14
N GLN A 181 -8.70 0.76 -14.73
CA GLN A 181 -9.57 1.20 -15.82
C GLN A 181 -10.97 0.62 -15.59
N PRO A 182 -12.02 1.05 -16.30
CA PRO A 182 -13.33 0.39 -16.20
C PRO A 182 -13.21 -1.10 -16.54
N ASP A 183 -13.71 -1.96 -15.66
CA ASP A 183 -13.70 -3.43 -15.79
C ASP A 183 -12.27 -4.00 -15.92
N ASN A 184 -11.32 -3.38 -15.20
CA ASN A 184 -9.93 -3.81 -15.12
C ASN A 184 -9.28 -3.19 -13.86
N GLU A 185 -9.33 -3.91 -12.75
CA GLU A 185 -9.03 -3.37 -11.42
C GLU A 185 -7.93 -4.15 -10.66
N ILE A 186 -7.46 -3.60 -9.55
CA ILE A 186 -6.63 -4.33 -8.56
C ILE A 186 -7.41 -4.33 -7.26
N ASN A 187 -7.58 -5.50 -6.65
CA ASN A 187 -8.47 -5.70 -5.50
C ASN A 187 -7.70 -5.77 -4.18
N GLY A 188 -8.39 -6.09 -3.09
CA GLY A 188 -7.75 -6.26 -1.79
C GLY A 188 -6.75 -7.42 -1.76
N LEU A 189 -7.25 -8.64 -1.90
CA LEU A 189 -6.45 -9.84 -2.14
C LEU A 189 -6.93 -10.53 -3.43
N THR A 190 -6.14 -10.39 -4.49
CA THR A 190 -6.39 -11.02 -5.79
C THR A 190 -5.65 -12.35 -5.89
N LEU A 191 -6.36 -13.42 -6.26
CA LEU A 191 -5.85 -14.79 -6.31
C LEU A 191 -6.05 -15.37 -7.71
N GLY A 192 -5.04 -15.25 -8.58
CA GLY A 192 -5.09 -15.77 -9.94
C GLY A 192 -4.49 -17.17 -10.06
N GLY A 193 -5.32 -18.19 -10.36
CA GLY A 193 -4.84 -19.55 -10.62
C GLY A 193 -4.05 -20.15 -9.45
N VAL A 194 -4.41 -19.82 -8.21
CA VAL A 194 -3.65 -20.26 -7.03
C VAL A 194 -3.99 -21.72 -6.69
N GLY A 195 -2.97 -22.54 -6.47
CA GLY A 195 -3.12 -23.97 -6.18
C GLY A 195 -3.55 -24.31 -4.75
N ARG A 196 -4.09 -25.52 -4.57
CA ARG A 196 -4.68 -25.96 -3.30
C ARG A 196 -3.69 -26.18 -2.15
N LYS A 197 -2.38 -26.17 -2.44
CA LYS A 197 -1.32 -26.27 -1.44
C LYS A 197 -0.82 -24.89 -0.96
N THR A 198 -1.35 -23.79 -1.49
CA THR A 198 -1.18 -22.47 -0.88
C THR A 198 -2.07 -22.37 0.37
N LEU A 199 -1.54 -21.83 1.46
CA LEU A 199 -2.28 -21.65 2.70
C LEU A 199 -2.75 -20.20 2.85
N ILE A 200 -4.07 -19.96 2.80
CA ILE A 200 -4.69 -18.65 3.02
C ILE A 200 -5.62 -18.73 4.23
N GLU A 201 -5.28 -18.09 5.35
CA GLU A 201 -6.10 -18.15 6.57
C GLU A 201 -6.03 -16.89 7.44
N TYR A 202 -7.11 -16.55 8.15
CA TYR A 202 -7.12 -15.39 9.07
C TYR A 202 -6.70 -14.11 8.36
N VAL A 203 -7.29 -13.86 7.20
CA VAL A 203 -7.01 -12.66 6.40
C VAL A 203 -8.18 -11.71 6.52
N GLN A 204 -7.89 -10.47 6.85
CA GLN A 204 -8.86 -9.39 6.81
C GLN A 204 -8.51 -8.45 5.67
N VAL A 205 -9.50 -8.12 4.85
CA VAL A 205 -9.45 -6.99 3.92
C VAL A 205 -10.45 -5.96 4.42
N SER A 206 -10.04 -4.69 4.48
CA SER A 206 -10.92 -3.63 4.95
C SER A 206 -10.72 -2.33 4.20
N TYR A 207 -11.82 -1.61 3.97
CA TYR A 207 -11.84 -0.36 3.22
C TYR A 207 -11.26 -0.54 1.81
N SER A 208 -11.52 -1.68 1.17
CA SER A 208 -11.10 -1.86 -0.23
C SER A 208 -11.85 -0.87 -1.12
N GLY A 209 -11.15 -0.22 -2.04
CA GLY A 209 -11.75 0.64 -3.06
C GLY A 209 -12.46 -0.13 -4.17
N ASP A 210 -12.37 -1.46 -4.10
CA ASP A 210 -12.90 -2.44 -5.02
C ASP A 210 -13.25 -3.72 -4.24
N ASP A 211 -13.21 -4.87 -4.90
CA ASP A 211 -13.38 -6.18 -4.27
C ASP A 211 -12.44 -6.40 -3.09
N SER A 212 -12.97 -7.06 -2.05
CA SER A 212 -12.16 -7.41 -0.89
C SER A 212 -11.29 -8.64 -1.19
N PHE A 213 -11.91 -9.71 -1.66
CA PHE A 213 -11.23 -10.93 -2.08
C PHE A 213 -11.73 -11.35 -3.45
N GLU A 214 -10.82 -11.64 -4.36
CA GLU A 214 -11.21 -12.11 -5.68
C GLU A 214 -10.37 -13.29 -6.15
N TRP A 215 -11.04 -14.29 -6.70
CA TRP A 215 -10.40 -15.49 -7.26
C TRP A 215 -10.58 -15.55 -8.77
N PHE A 216 -9.48 -15.49 -9.51
CA PHE A 216 -9.47 -15.75 -10.94
C PHE A 216 -9.04 -17.20 -11.18
N GLY A 217 -10.00 -18.13 -11.17
CA GLY A 217 -9.75 -19.55 -11.31
C GLY A 217 -8.95 -20.17 -10.16
N GLY A 218 -8.34 -21.35 -10.39
CA GLY A 218 -7.53 -22.05 -9.40
C GLY A 218 -8.31 -22.93 -8.42
N ASN A 219 -7.60 -23.45 -7.41
CA ASN A 219 -8.10 -24.47 -6.47
C ASN A 219 -7.78 -24.14 -5.00
N VAL A 220 -7.24 -22.95 -4.71
CA VAL A 220 -6.87 -22.55 -3.36
C VAL A 220 -8.08 -22.56 -2.44
N ASN A 221 -7.92 -23.15 -1.26
CA ASN A 221 -8.90 -23.02 -0.20
C ASN A 221 -8.51 -21.86 0.70
N ALA A 222 -9.50 -21.18 1.26
CA ALA A 222 -9.29 -20.15 2.26
C ALA A 222 -10.24 -20.32 3.44
N ARG A 223 -9.84 -19.86 4.63
CA ARG A 223 -10.73 -19.88 5.81
C ARG A 223 -10.47 -18.76 6.78
N TYR A 224 -11.50 -18.38 7.52
CA TYR A 224 -11.44 -17.27 8.48
C TYR A 224 -11.11 -15.96 7.78
N LEU A 225 -11.85 -15.67 6.72
CA LEU A 225 -11.75 -14.42 5.98
C LEU A 225 -12.69 -13.36 6.56
N VAL A 226 -12.25 -12.10 6.55
CA VAL A 226 -13.07 -10.96 6.94
C VAL A 226 -12.98 -9.91 5.85
N ALA A 227 -14.09 -9.65 5.17
CA ALA A 227 -14.28 -8.46 4.35
C ALA A 227 -15.00 -7.40 5.21
N TYR A 228 -14.54 -6.15 5.17
CA TYR A 228 -15.14 -5.08 5.96
C TYR A 228 -15.08 -3.75 5.22
N LYS A 229 -16.26 -3.23 4.84
CA LYS A 229 -16.40 -1.94 4.15
C LYS A 229 -15.62 -1.87 2.83
N GLY A 230 -15.63 -2.95 2.05
CA GLY A 230 -15.31 -2.86 0.62
C GLY A 230 -16.32 -1.95 -0.09
N LEU A 231 -15.94 -1.40 -1.24
CA LEU A 231 -16.82 -0.56 -2.06
C LEU A 231 -17.62 -1.36 -3.10
N ASP A 232 -17.06 -2.47 -3.59
CA ASP A 232 -17.74 -3.37 -4.54
C ASP A 232 -18.09 -4.70 -3.86
N ASP A 233 -17.54 -5.85 -4.28
CA ASP A 233 -17.89 -7.14 -3.70
C ASP A 233 -17.00 -7.54 -2.50
N ASP A 234 -17.61 -8.22 -1.54
CA ASP A 234 -16.85 -8.82 -0.42
C ASP A 234 -16.03 -10.03 -0.90
N PHE A 235 -16.60 -10.81 -1.81
CA PHE A 235 -16.02 -12.01 -2.39
C PHE A 235 -16.50 -12.17 -3.83
N ASP A 236 -15.61 -12.02 -4.79
CA ASP A 236 -15.90 -12.30 -6.20
C ASP A 236 -15.07 -13.48 -6.73
N THR A 237 -15.64 -14.21 -7.68
CA THR A 237 -14.99 -15.38 -8.27
C THR A 237 -15.24 -15.43 -9.75
N ASP A 238 -14.15 -15.68 -10.44
CA ASP A 238 -14.07 -15.59 -11.88
C ASP A 238 -13.31 -16.78 -12.44
N PHE A 239 -13.42 -17.03 -13.75
CA PHE A 239 -12.68 -18.07 -14.48
C PHE A 239 -12.68 -19.47 -13.82
N GLY A 240 -13.78 -19.83 -13.16
CA GLY A 240 -14.04 -21.18 -12.65
C GLY A 240 -13.21 -21.59 -11.44
N TRP A 241 -13.01 -20.69 -10.47
CA TRP A 241 -12.41 -21.08 -9.18
C TRP A 241 -13.16 -22.27 -8.56
N SER A 242 -12.41 -23.24 -8.05
CA SER A 242 -12.94 -24.52 -7.55
C SER A 242 -12.35 -24.93 -6.19
N GLY A 243 -12.03 -23.92 -5.38
CA GLY A 243 -11.64 -24.08 -3.98
C GLY A 243 -12.82 -24.12 -3.02
N LYS A 244 -12.51 -23.95 -1.72
CA LYS A 244 -13.50 -23.83 -0.64
C LYS A 244 -13.17 -22.58 0.19
N VAL A 245 -14.20 -21.85 0.58
CA VAL A 245 -14.13 -20.71 1.52
C VAL A 245 -15.04 -21.00 2.71
N GLN A 246 -14.54 -20.81 3.93
CA GLN A 246 -15.26 -21.01 5.20
C GLN A 246 -15.00 -19.89 6.21
#